data_AF-B9S2S1-F1
#
_entry.id   AF-B9S2S1-F1
#
_cell.length_a   1.000
_cell.length_b   1.000
_cell.length_c   1.000
_cell.angle_alpha   90.00
_cell.angle_beta   90.00
_cell.angle_gamma   90.00
#
_symmetry.space_group_name_H-M   'P 1'
#
loop_
_entity.id
_entity.type
_entity.pdbx_description
1 polymer ?
#
loop_
_entity_poly.entity_id
_entity_poly.type
_entity_poly.pdbx_seq_one_letter_code
_entity_poly.pdbx_strand_id
1 'polypeptide(L)' 'MTAFEYSGTDQRFNKAFNQAMSEQSSLIMKKILDIYKGFEGLKVLADVGGGVGSILTFRFLNLDGYSMVGAMNIA' A
#
# COMPACT_ATOMS: atom_id res chain seq x y z
N MET A 1 -17.75 -9.85 -13.97
CA MET A 1 -16.67 -8.92 -13.63
C MET A 1 -16.59 -8.81 -12.13
N THR A 2 -15.42 -9.09 -11.56
CA THR A 2 -15.10 -8.77 -10.17
C THR A 2 -14.97 -7.26 -9.99
N ALA A 3 -15.00 -6.78 -8.75
CA ALA A 3 -14.71 -5.36 -8.46
C ALA A 3 -13.33 -4.94 -8.99
N PHE A 4 -12.37 -5.86 -8.96
CA PHE A 4 -11.04 -5.64 -9.51
C PHE A 4 -11.05 -5.48 -11.03
N GLU A 5 -11.66 -6.41 -11.75
CA GLU A 5 -11.81 -6.34 -13.21
C GLU A 5 -12.61 -5.10 -13.65
N TYR A 6 -13.62 -4.70 -12.88
CA TYR A 6 -14.41 -3.50 -13.15
C TYR A 6 -13.61 -2.20 -12.97
N SER A 7 -12.65 -2.19 -12.05
CA SER A 7 -11.76 -1.04 -11.86
C SER A 7 -10.87 -0.74 -13.06
N GLY A 8 -10.58 -1.71 -13.93
CA GLY A 8 -9.87 -1.46 -15.20
C GLY A 8 -10.75 -0.80 -16.27
N THR A 9 -12.07 -0.83 -16.11
CA THR A 9 -13.03 -0.35 -17.13
C THR A 9 -13.61 1.04 -16.83
N ASP A 10 -13.73 1.41 -15.55
CA ASP A 10 -14.34 2.66 -15.12
C ASP A 10 -13.37 3.44 -14.23
N GLN A 11 -12.87 4.57 -14.74
CA GLN A 11 -11.91 5.42 -14.02
C GLN A 11 -12.48 6.03 -12.74
N ARG A 12 -13.79 6.33 -12.69
CA ARG A 12 -14.42 6.91 -11.50
C ARG A 12 -14.49 5.86 -10.41
N PHE A 13 -14.86 4.63 -10.78
CA PHE A 13 -14.83 3.51 -9.86
C PHE A 13 -13.41 3.18 -9.41
N ASN A 14 -12.44 3.15 -10.32
CA ASN A 14 -11.02 2.94 -10.01
C ASN A 14 -10.50 3.90 -8.94
N LYS A 15 -10.81 5.20 -9.09
CA LYS A 15 -10.39 6.23 -8.15
C LYS A 15 -11.02 6.02 -6.76
N ALA A 16 -12.32 5.75 -6.71
CA ALA A 16 -13.01 5.50 -5.45
C ALA A 16 -12.50 4.22 -4.75
N PHE A 17 -12.29 3.16 -5.53
CA PHE A 17 -11.75 1.89 -5.06
C PHE A 17 -10.34 2.05 -4.48
N ASN A 18 -9.44 2.72 -5.21
CA ASN A 18 -8.07 2.97 -4.77
C ASN A 18 -8.01 3.88 -3.53
N GLN A 19 -8.88 4.89 -3.44
CA GLN A 19 -8.96 5.73 -2.26
C GLN A 19 -9.41 4.94 -1.02
N ALA A 20 -10.46 4.14 -1.15
CA ALA A 20 -10.95 3.31 -0.05
C ALA A 20 -9.88 2.32 0.44
N MET A 21 -9.20 1.64 -0.49
CA MET A 21 -8.10 0.72 -0.17
C MET A 21 -6.92 1.44 0.49
N SER A 22 -6.59 2.65 0.01
CA SER A 22 -5.53 3.47 0.60
C SER A 22 -5.84 3.84 2.06
N GLU A 23 -7.03 4.36 2.33
CA GLU A 23 -7.44 4.80 3.67
C GLU A 23 -7.51 3.62 4.65
N GLN A 24 -8.11 2.51 4.24
CA GLN A 24 -8.21 1.30 5.06
C GLN A 24 -6.84 0.70 5.38
N SER A 25 -6.00 0.51 4.36
CA SER A 25 -4.64 -0.04 4.55
C SER A 25 -3.79 0.85 5.45
N SER A 26 -3.94 2.17 5.36
CA SER A 26 -3.22 3.12 6.22
C SER A 26 -3.63 3.00 7.68
N LEU A 27 -4.93 2.84 7.96
CA LEU A 27 -5.42 2.67 9.33
C LEU A 27 -4.94 1.35 9.94
N ILE A 28 -5.00 0.25 9.18
CA ILE A 28 -4.57 -1.06 9.64
C ILE A 28 -3.06 -1.08 9.87
N MET A 29 -2.27 -0.57 8.92
CA MET A 29 -0.81 -0.57 9.07
C MET A 29 -0.32 0.28 10.23
N LYS A 30 -0.98 1.39 10.57
CA LYS A 30 -0.67 2.13 11.79
C LYS A 30 -0.73 1.23 13.03
N LYS A 31 -1.84 0.49 13.19
CA LYS A 31 -2.02 -0.44 14.32
C LYS A 31 -0.99 -1.57 14.31
N ILE A 32 -0.68 -2.14 13.14
CA ILE A 32 0.33 -3.21 13.01
C ILE A 32 1.70 -2.69 13.46
N LEU A 33 2.10 -1.49 13.04
CA LEU A 33 3.41 -0.94 13.37
C LEU A 33 3.57 -0.56 14.85
N ASP A 34 2.46 -0.35 15.56
CA ASP A 34 2.50 -0.10 17.00
C ASP A 34 2.87 -1.37 17.79
N ILE A 35 2.48 -2.55 17.29
CA ILE A 35 2.68 -3.83 17.98
C ILE A 35 3.77 -4.72 17.37
N TYR A 36 4.04 -4.58 16.08
CA TYR A 36 4.96 -5.44 15.34
C TYR A 36 6.27 -4.72 15.03
N LYS A 37 7.36 -5.22 15.64
CA LYS A 37 8.72 -4.70 15.51
C LYS A 37 9.56 -5.38 14.42
N GLY A 38 9.02 -6.41 13.76
CA GLY A 38 9.77 -7.19 12.76
C GLY A 38 10.13 -6.45 11.47
N PHE A 39 9.69 -5.20 11.31
CA PHE A 39 10.14 -4.32 10.23
C PHE A 39 11.41 -3.51 10.58
N GLU A 40 11.83 -3.50 11.85
CA GLU A 40 13.05 -2.79 12.27
C GLU A 40 14.30 -3.47 11.68
N GLY A 41 15.19 -2.67 11.08
CA GLY A 41 16.43 -3.17 10.48
C GLY A 41 16.28 -3.87 9.11
N LEU A 42 15.07 -3.98 8.56
CA LEU A 42 14.90 -4.43 7.17
C LEU A 42 15.52 -3.43 6.20
N LYS A 43 16.29 -3.91 5.21
CA LYS A 43 16.85 -3.05 4.17
C LYS A 43 15.94 -2.91 2.96
N VAL A 44 15.10 -3.92 2.73
CA VAL A 44 14.22 -4.03 1.58
C VAL A 44 12.89 -4.58 2.06
N LEU A 45 11.82 -3.94 1.63
CA LEU A 45 10.45 -4.41 1.77
C LEU A 45 9.74 -4.30 0.42
N ALA A 46 9.07 -5.37 0.00
CA ALA A 46 8.25 -5.41 -1.20
C ALA A 46 6.78 -5.55 -0.81
N ASP A 47 5.94 -4.66 -1.32
CA ASP A 47 4.47 -4.66 -1.14
C ASP A 47 3.80 -5.20 -2.40
N VAL A 48 3.62 -6.52 -2.45
CA VAL A 48 3.06 -7.22 -3.61
C VAL A 48 1.56 -6.95 -3.67
N GLY A 49 1.10 -6.29 -4.74
CA GLY A 49 -0.29 -5.89 -4.88
C GLY A 49 -0.68 -4.67 -4.04
N GLY A 50 0.29 -3.84 -3.62
CA GLY A 50 0.09 -2.66 -2.77
C GLY A 50 -0.76 -1.52 -3.37
N GLY A 51 -1.37 -1.72 -4.55
CA GLY A 51 -2.20 -0.72 -5.23
C GLY A 51 -1.44 0.59 -5.46
N VAL A 52 -1.96 1.69 -4.94
CA VAL A 52 -1.32 3.03 -5.04
C VAL A 52 -0.15 3.24 -4.07
N GLY A 53 0.31 2.20 -3.36
CA GLY A 53 1.53 2.25 -2.55
C GLY A 53 1.39 3.00 -1.21
N SER A 54 0.18 3.13 -0.69
CA SER A 54 -0.10 3.90 0.54
C SER A 54 0.63 3.36 1.77
N ILE A 55 0.78 2.04 1.88
CA ILE A 55 1.48 1.39 3.00
C ILE A 55 2.96 1.78 3.01
N LEU A 56 3.62 1.70 1.86
CA LEU A 56 5.03 2.06 1.73
C LEU A 56 5.25 3.57 1.93
N THR A 57 4.34 4.39 1.37
CA THR A 57 4.40 5.86 1.48
C THR A 57 4.26 6.35 2.93
N PHE A 58 3.37 5.76 3.72
CA PHE A 58 3.06 6.24 5.06
C PHE A 58 4.25 6.16 6.05
N ARG A 59 5.12 5.16 5.91
CA ARG A 59 6.14 4.87 6.93
C ARG A 59 7.57 4.80 6.42
N PHE A 60 7.82 4.29 5.21
CA PHE A 60 9.20 4.02 4.76
C PHE A 60 9.90 5.25 4.16
N LEU A 61 9.15 6.30 3.78
CA LEU A 61 9.73 7.60 3.43
C LEU A 61 10.03 8.49 4.65
N ASN A 62 9.41 8.20 5.80
CA ASN A 62 9.60 8.94 7.06
C ASN A 62 10.64 8.30 8.01
N LEU A 63 11.30 7.22 7.56
CA LEU A 63 12.42 6.61 8.26
C LEU A 63 13.62 6.69 7.32
N ASP A 64 14.59 7.52 7.66
CA ASP A 64 15.78 7.73 6.83
C ASP A 64 16.52 6.39 6.58
N GLY A 65 16.65 5.98 5.31
CA GLY A 65 17.53 4.88 4.89
C GLY A 65 16.89 3.65 4.23
N TYR A 66 15.58 3.65 3.96
CA TYR A 66 14.93 2.53 3.27
C TYR A 66 14.86 2.76 1.75
N SER A 67 15.41 1.83 0.95
CA SER A 67 15.24 1.83 -0.51
C SER A 67 13.97 1.04 -0.89
N MET A 68 12.94 1.74 -1.38
CA MET A 68 11.72 1.10 -1.88
C MET A 68 11.96 0.39 -3.22
N VAL A 69 11.51 -0.86 -3.32
CA VAL A 69 11.38 -1.58 -4.60
C VAL A 69 9.89 -1.78 -4.86
N GLY A 70 9.30 -0.84 -5.61
CA GLY A 70 8.01 -0.91 -6.33
C GLY A 70 6.78 -1.49 -5.61
N ALA A 71 5.73 -0.67 -5.44
CA ALA A 71 4.37 -1.20 -5.32
C ALA A 71 3.91 -1.61 -6.72
N MET A 72 3.82 -2.91 -6.99
CA MET A 72 3.36 -3.40 -8.28
C MET A 72 1.83 -3.37 -8.28
N ASN A 73 1.28 -2.42 -9.03
CA ASN A 73 -0.15 -2.36 -9.30
C ASN A 73 -0.51 -3.60 -10.14
N ILE A 74 -1.45 -4.41 -9.66
CA ILE A 74 -1.93 -5.57 -10.45
C ILE A 74 -3.02 -5.17 -11.44
N ALA A 75 -3.45 -3.89 -11.45
CA ALA A 75 -4.50 -3.40 -12.35
C ALA A 75 -4.07 -3.48 -13.83
#